data_AF-A0ABD6BUV8-F1
#
_entry.id   AF-A0ABD6BUV8-F1
#
_cell.length_a   1.000
_cell.length_b   1.000
_cell.length_c   1.000
_cell.angle_alpha   90.00
_cell.angle_beta   90.00
_cell.angle_gamma   90.00
#
_symmetry.space_group_name_H-M   'P 1'
#
loop_
_entity.id
_entity.type
_entity.pdbx_description
1 polymer ?
#
loop_
_entity_poly.entity_id
_entity_poly.type
_entity_poly.pdbx_seq_one_letter_code
_entity_poly.pdbx_strand_id
1 'polypeptide(L)'
;MSSSPTSRQMVRHARERLPEWVTDARSQVYAELFEGEDAVLDEEELRLLDRIDSDLTRRDGDGIWGADEYGIVVEGSLDINEPQVVCTYHPEIPYEGFRGEESLRESTRRELNDVLWDYSERVSLLVQADLDEFLRSNHPDEE
;
A
#
# COMPACT_ATOMS: atom_id res chain seq x y z
N MET A 1 -14.29 28.34 4.66
CA MET A 1 -15.19 27.38 3.99
C MET A 1 -15.40 26.25 4.98
N SER A 2 -16.61 26.09 5.53
CA SER A 2 -16.88 25.04 6.52
C SER A 2 -17.16 23.75 5.77
N SER A 3 -16.30 22.74 5.89
CA SER A 3 -16.63 21.38 5.45
C SER A 3 -17.96 21.00 6.10
N SER A 4 -18.96 20.65 5.29
CA SER A 4 -20.27 20.24 5.79
C SER A 4 -20.11 19.04 6.74
N PRO A 5 -20.92 18.94 7.82
CA PRO A 5 -20.87 17.81 8.74
C PRO A 5 -21.01 16.46 8.03
N THR A 6 -21.76 16.42 6.90
CA THR A 6 -21.89 15.27 6.00
C THR A 6 -20.54 14.81 5.43
N SER A 7 -19.72 15.71 4.89
CA SER A 7 -18.41 15.37 4.32
C SER A 7 -17.45 14.79 5.37
N ARG A 8 -17.48 15.32 6.60
CA ARG A 8 -16.68 14.78 7.71
C ARG A 8 -17.14 13.39 8.15
N GLN A 9 -18.45 13.15 8.13
CA GLN A 9 -19.01 11.84 8.45
C GLN A 9 -18.69 10.79 7.37
N MET A 10 -18.73 11.18 6.09
CA MET A 10 -18.34 10.31 4.98
C MET A 10 -16.87 9.90 5.07
N VAL A 11 -15.96 10.84 5.30
CA VAL A 11 -14.53 10.53 5.48
C VAL A 11 -14.30 9.59 6.67
N ARG A 12 -15.04 9.78 7.76
CA ARG A 12 -14.95 8.86 8.90
C ARG A 12 -15.36 7.44 8.51
N HIS A 13 -16.47 7.28 7.79
CA HIS A 13 -16.90 5.96 7.32
C HIS A 13 -15.93 5.35 6.31
N ALA A 14 -15.35 6.15 5.43
CA ALA A 14 -14.30 5.69 4.53
C ALA A 14 -13.07 5.17 5.31
N ARG A 15 -12.65 5.87 6.37
CA ARG A 15 -11.57 5.40 7.25
C ARG A 15 -11.89 4.10 7.99
N GLU A 16 -13.16 3.86 8.32
CA GLU A 16 -13.60 2.59 8.92
C GLU A 16 -13.54 1.42 7.92
N ARG A 17 -13.66 1.70 6.61
CA ARG A 17 -13.55 0.71 5.51
C ARG A 17 -12.12 0.50 5.01
N LEU A 18 -11.24 1.48 5.21
CA LEU A 18 -9.87 1.49 4.69
C LEU A 18 -9.07 0.20 4.94
N PRO A 19 -9.11 -0.45 6.13
CA PRO A 19 -8.35 -1.69 6.33
C PRO A 19 -8.78 -2.86 5.43
N GLU A 20 -10.07 -2.93 5.10
CA GLU A 20 -10.61 -3.95 4.18
C GLU A 20 -10.13 -3.69 2.76
N TRP A 21 -10.27 -2.44 2.28
CA TRP A 21 -9.78 -2.04 0.95
C TRP A 21 -8.28 -2.26 0.79
N VAL A 22 -7.48 -1.92 1.80
CA VAL A 22 -6.04 -2.19 1.78
C VAL A 22 -5.76 -3.69 1.70
N THR A 23 -6.50 -4.52 2.44
CA THR A 23 -6.31 -5.99 2.41
C THR A 23 -6.62 -6.57 1.01
N ASP A 24 -7.72 -6.12 0.41
CA ASP A 24 -8.13 -6.56 -0.92
C ASP A 24 -7.14 -6.06 -2.00
N ALA A 25 -6.77 -4.78 -1.93
CA ALA A 25 -5.80 -4.17 -2.85
C ALA A 25 -4.42 -4.84 -2.76
N ARG A 26 -3.90 -5.11 -1.55
CA ARG A 26 -2.63 -5.85 -1.37
C ARG A 26 -2.68 -7.20 -2.07
N SER A 27 -3.75 -7.96 -1.87
CA SER A 27 -3.92 -9.29 -2.48
C SER A 27 -3.95 -9.19 -4.00
N GLN A 28 -4.65 -8.20 -4.55
CA GLN A 28 -4.74 -7.99 -5.99
C GLN A 28 -3.40 -7.56 -6.59
N VAL A 29 -2.71 -6.59 -5.99
CA VAL A 29 -1.42 -6.10 -6.49
C VAL A 29 -0.34 -7.18 -6.36
N TYR A 30 -0.36 -7.97 -5.28
CA TYR A 30 0.57 -9.09 -5.14
C TYR A 30 0.42 -10.07 -6.31
N ALA A 31 -0.81 -10.47 -6.62
CA ALA A 31 -1.08 -11.35 -7.75
C ALA A 31 -0.70 -10.72 -9.10
N GLU A 32 -0.93 -9.40 -9.27
CA GLU A 32 -0.57 -8.69 -10.50
C GLU A 32 0.95 -8.61 -10.72
N LEU A 33 1.72 -8.38 -9.66
CA LEU A 33 3.15 -8.12 -9.77
C LEU A 33 4.03 -9.35 -9.64
N PHE A 34 3.61 -10.33 -8.85
CA PHE A 34 4.49 -11.42 -8.45
C PHE A 34 3.99 -12.80 -8.88
N GLU A 35 2.77 -12.91 -9.41
CA GLU A 35 2.24 -14.17 -9.93
C GLU A 35 2.13 -14.15 -11.47
N GLY A 36 2.36 -15.31 -12.09
CA GLY A 36 2.21 -15.49 -13.53
C GLY A 36 3.51 -15.32 -14.33
N GLU A 37 3.37 -15.33 -15.65
CA GLU A 37 4.50 -15.33 -16.60
C GLU A 37 5.15 -13.94 -16.76
N ASP A 38 4.42 -12.88 -16.42
CA ASP A 38 4.84 -11.47 -16.52
C ASP A 38 5.23 -10.87 -15.16
N ALA A 39 5.56 -11.71 -14.17
CA ALA A 39 5.98 -11.25 -12.84
C ALA A 39 7.18 -10.31 -12.93
N VAL A 40 7.15 -9.23 -12.14
CA VAL A 40 8.19 -8.19 -12.13
C VAL A 40 9.50 -8.66 -11.50
N LEU A 41 9.43 -9.72 -10.70
CA LEU A 41 10.57 -10.40 -10.08
C LEU A 41 10.66 -11.82 -10.59
N ASP A 42 11.89 -12.31 -10.74
CA ASP A 42 12.09 -13.73 -11.00
C ASP A 42 11.85 -14.60 -9.75
N GLU A 43 11.85 -15.92 -9.94
CA GLU A 43 11.58 -16.87 -8.85
C GLU A 43 12.65 -16.83 -7.74
N GLU A 44 13.91 -16.51 -8.06
CA GLU A 44 14.98 -16.43 -7.07
C GLU A 44 14.85 -15.16 -6.22
N GLU A 45 14.51 -14.03 -6.85
CA GLU A 45 14.23 -12.74 -6.21
C GLU A 45 13.00 -12.81 -5.31
N LEU A 46 11.91 -13.43 -5.77
CA LEU A 46 10.71 -13.59 -4.96
C LEU A 46 10.96 -14.50 -3.76
N ARG A 47 11.67 -15.63 -3.94
CA ARG A 47 12.07 -16.51 -2.82
C ARG A 47 13.00 -15.81 -1.83
N LEU A 48 13.79 -14.84 -2.29
CA LEU A 48 14.63 -14.02 -1.43
C LEU A 48 13.76 -13.06 -0.60
N LEU A 49 12.80 -12.37 -1.21
CA LEU A 49 11.83 -11.54 -0.49
C LEU A 49 11.05 -12.35 0.55
N ASP A 50 10.54 -13.53 0.19
CA ASP A 50 9.81 -14.40 1.11
C ASP A 50 10.64 -14.79 2.34
N ARG A 51 11.95 -14.98 2.15
CA ARG A 51 12.87 -15.30 3.24
C ARG A 51 13.09 -14.11 4.16
N ILE A 52 13.26 -12.92 3.59
CA ILE A 52 13.44 -11.68 4.34
C ILE A 52 12.17 -11.37 5.12
N ASP A 53 11.01 -11.40 4.45
CA ASP A 53 9.69 -11.23 5.06
C ASP A 53 9.49 -12.18 6.23
N SER A 54 9.69 -13.49 6.01
CA SER A 54 9.58 -14.51 7.06
C SER A 54 10.46 -14.23 8.29
N ASP A 55 11.65 -13.64 8.10
CA ASP A 55 12.56 -13.31 9.19
C ASP A 55 12.10 -12.05 9.94
N LEU A 56 11.67 -11.02 9.20
CA LEU A 56 11.12 -9.79 9.76
C LEU A 56 9.81 -10.04 10.52
N THR A 57 8.89 -10.85 9.98
CA THR A 57 7.64 -11.25 10.66
C THR A 57 7.93 -11.95 11.99
N ARG A 58 8.96 -12.79 12.06
CA ARG A 58 9.33 -13.47 13.31
C ARG A 58 9.91 -12.51 14.35
N ARG A 59 10.50 -11.41 13.92
CA ARG A 59 11.16 -10.44 14.80
C ARG A 59 10.19 -9.39 15.32
N ASP A 60 9.50 -8.73 14.38
CA ASP A 60 8.75 -7.50 14.63
C ASP A 60 7.24 -7.67 14.36
N GLY A 61 6.81 -8.80 13.77
CA GLY A 61 5.41 -9.19 13.61
C GLY A 61 4.83 -8.93 12.23
N ASP A 62 5.20 -7.81 11.59
CA ASP A 62 4.51 -7.33 10.38
C ASP A 62 5.17 -7.78 9.06
N GLY A 63 6.46 -8.14 9.08
CA GLY A 63 7.18 -8.55 7.86
C GLY A 63 7.42 -7.37 6.90
N ILE A 64 7.67 -7.69 5.62
CA ILE A 64 7.68 -6.70 4.53
C ILE A 64 6.24 -6.37 4.14
N TRP A 65 5.41 -7.39 3.94
CA TRP A 65 4.09 -7.24 3.33
C TRP A 65 3.01 -6.64 4.24
N GLY A 66 3.25 -6.65 5.55
CA GLY A 66 2.39 -6.00 6.54
C GLY A 66 2.90 -4.64 7.01
N ALA A 67 4.10 -4.23 6.60
CA ALA A 67 4.74 -3.00 7.09
C ALA A 67 4.11 -1.73 6.50
N ASP A 68 3.56 -1.79 5.29
CA ASP A 68 2.98 -0.64 4.63
C ASP A 68 1.71 -0.12 5.35
N GLU A 69 1.55 1.21 5.41
CA GLU A 69 0.41 1.85 6.06
C GLU A 69 -0.22 2.87 5.11
N TYR A 70 -1.54 3.02 5.18
CA TYR A 70 -2.30 3.92 4.32
C TYR A 70 -3.22 4.82 5.15
N GLY A 71 -3.41 6.05 4.66
CA GLY A 71 -4.27 7.04 5.29
C GLY A 71 -5.10 7.82 4.29
N ILE A 72 -6.27 8.29 4.73
CA ILE A 72 -7.11 9.22 3.95
C ILE A 72 -6.87 10.65 4.44
N VAL A 73 -6.30 11.48 3.57
CA VAL A 73 -6.12 12.93 3.78
C VAL A 73 -7.23 13.71 3.06
N VAL A 74 -7.71 14.79 3.70
CA VAL A 74 -8.80 15.64 3.17
C VAL A 74 -8.28 17.01 2.75
N GLU A 75 -7.00 17.31 3.03
CA GLU A 75 -6.35 18.57 2.68
C GLU A 75 -5.18 18.26 1.72
N GLY A 76 -5.47 18.31 0.42
CA GLY A 76 -4.46 18.28 -0.63
C GLY A 76 -4.04 19.71 -1.01
N SER A 77 -2.74 19.93 -1.21
CA SER A 77 -2.08 21.19 -1.62
C SER A 77 -2.34 21.62 -3.07
N LEU A 78 -3.24 20.93 -3.76
CA LEU A 78 -3.76 21.23 -5.09
C LEU A 78 -5.25 21.49 -4.88
N ASP A 79 -5.86 22.47 -5.56
CA ASP A 79 -7.24 22.99 -5.39
C ASP A 79 -8.42 21.96 -5.48
N ILE A 80 -8.14 20.68 -5.32
CA ILE A 80 -9.04 19.53 -5.28
C ILE A 80 -9.47 19.32 -3.82
N ASN A 81 -10.74 19.59 -3.51
CA ASN A 81 -11.31 19.40 -2.17
C ASN A 81 -11.70 17.93 -1.91
N GLU A 82 -11.07 16.98 -2.61
CA GLU A 82 -11.44 15.57 -2.61
C GLU A 82 -10.52 14.76 -1.69
N PRO A 83 -11.06 13.81 -0.91
CA PRO A 83 -10.26 12.91 -0.09
C PRO A 83 -9.28 12.06 -0.92
N GLN A 84 -8.04 11.98 -0.48
CA GLN A 84 -6.99 11.20 -1.14
C GLN A 84 -6.41 10.12 -0.23
N VAL A 85 -6.13 8.96 -0.80
CA VAL A 85 -5.39 7.88 -0.18
C VAL A 85 -3.91 8.12 -0.38
N VAL A 86 -3.14 8.04 0.70
CA VAL A 86 -1.69 8.15 0.67
C VAL A 86 -1.08 6.97 1.41
N CYS A 87 0.00 6.42 0.86
CA CYS A 87 0.89 5.52 1.56
C CYS A 87 1.66 6.32 2.62
N THR A 88 1.32 6.12 3.90
CA THR A 88 1.95 6.81 5.04
C THR A 88 3.24 6.15 5.48
N TYR A 89 3.39 4.86 5.20
CA TYR A 89 4.61 4.11 5.44
C TYR A 89 4.83 3.13 4.29
N HIS A 90 6.00 3.17 3.67
CA HIS A 90 6.35 2.32 2.54
C HIS A 90 7.08 1.06 3.04
N PRO A 91 6.83 -0.10 2.44
CA PRO A 91 7.58 -1.31 2.79
C PRO A 91 9.02 -1.16 2.30
N GLU A 92 10.00 -1.42 3.18
CA GLU A 92 11.43 -1.34 2.84
C GLU A 92 12.18 -2.51 3.50
N ILE A 93 13.12 -3.11 2.75
CA ILE A 93 14.10 -4.03 3.31
C ILE A 93 15.13 -3.23 4.13
N PRO A 94 15.24 -3.47 5.45
CA PRO A 94 16.18 -2.76 6.29
C PRO A 94 17.63 -3.08 5.89
N TYR A 95 18.56 -2.17 6.20
CA TYR A 95 19.99 -2.40 5.95
C TYR A 95 20.55 -3.54 6.81
N GLU A 96 20.00 -3.74 8.00
CA GLU A 96 20.52 -4.68 8.98
C GLU A 96 19.40 -5.44 9.72
N GLY A 97 19.78 -6.57 10.29
CA GLY A 97 18.95 -7.28 11.27
C GLY A 97 17.95 -8.26 10.65
N PHE A 98 18.33 -8.88 9.53
CA PHE A 98 17.65 -10.04 8.94
C PHE A 98 18.64 -11.12 8.51
N ARG A 99 18.21 -12.38 8.49
CA ARG A 99 19.04 -13.51 8.01
C ARG A 99 19.32 -13.39 6.52
N GLY A 100 20.60 -13.30 6.18
CA GLY A 100 21.06 -13.17 4.79
C GLY A 100 21.53 -11.76 4.43
N GLU A 101 21.54 -10.83 5.39
CA GLU A 101 22.12 -9.49 5.26
C GLU A 101 23.49 -9.48 4.60
N GLU A 102 24.44 -10.30 5.08
CA GLU A 102 25.80 -10.38 4.52
C GLU A 102 25.85 -10.88 3.07
N SER A 103 24.81 -11.59 2.62
CA SER A 103 24.69 -12.11 1.26
C SER A 103 23.88 -11.20 0.33
N LEU A 104 23.12 -10.25 0.88
CA LEU A 104 22.32 -9.32 0.09
C LEU A 104 23.21 -8.16 -0.37
N ARG A 105 23.44 -8.08 -1.68
CA ARG A 105 24.15 -6.93 -2.25
C ARG A 105 23.28 -5.69 -2.17
N GLU A 106 23.90 -4.55 -1.90
CA GLU A 106 23.21 -3.25 -1.86
C GLU A 106 22.48 -2.91 -3.17
N SER A 107 23.01 -3.33 -4.32
CA SER A 107 22.33 -3.14 -5.61
C SER A 107 21.01 -3.91 -5.68
N THR A 108 21.02 -5.18 -5.26
CA THR A 108 19.83 -6.04 -5.23
C THR A 108 18.82 -5.54 -4.21
N ARG A 109 19.28 -5.11 -3.03
CA ARG A 109 18.40 -4.50 -2.02
C ARG A 109 17.67 -3.27 -2.58
N ARG A 110 18.38 -2.41 -3.31
CA ARG A 110 17.79 -1.24 -3.95
C ARG A 110 16.76 -1.62 -5.01
N GLU A 111 17.10 -2.54 -5.89
CA GLU A 111 16.18 -3.03 -6.94
C GLU A 111 14.90 -3.61 -6.33
N LEU A 112 15.01 -4.41 -5.26
CA LEU A 112 13.86 -4.93 -4.54
C LEU A 112 13.05 -3.82 -3.85
N ASN A 113 13.70 -2.82 -3.25
CA ASN A 113 13.00 -1.69 -2.64
C ASN A 113 12.28 -0.81 -3.67
N ASP A 114 12.83 -0.65 -4.88
CA ASP A 114 12.14 0.04 -5.97
C ASP A 114 10.85 -0.71 -6.37
N VAL A 115 10.90 -2.05 -6.40
CA VAL A 115 9.71 -2.88 -6.64
C VAL A 115 8.70 -2.81 -5.49
N LEU A 116 9.16 -2.77 -4.24
CA LEU A 116 8.28 -2.60 -3.06
C LEU A 116 7.61 -1.21 -3.05
N TRP A 117 8.31 -0.18 -3.53
CA TRP A 117 7.75 1.14 -3.74
C TRP A 117 6.60 1.08 -4.77
N ASP A 118 6.86 0.53 -5.95
CA ASP A 118 5.87 0.34 -7.02
C ASP A 118 4.64 -0.45 -6.55
N TYR A 119 4.86 -1.47 -5.71
CA TYR A 119 3.79 -2.24 -5.07
C TYR A 119 2.88 -1.33 -4.23
N SER A 120 3.45 -0.54 -3.32
CA SER A 120 2.66 0.34 -2.44
C SER A 120 1.98 1.50 -3.18
N GLU A 121 2.57 1.99 -4.28
CA GLU A 121 1.94 2.97 -5.16
C GLU A 121 0.70 2.37 -5.84
N ARG A 122 0.81 1.15 -6.38
CA ARG A 122 -0.33 0.45 -6.98
C ARG A 122 -1.43 0.15 -5.97
N VAL A 123 -1.08 -0.26 -4.75
CA VAL A 123 -2.07 -0.44 -3.67
C VAL A 123 -2.79 0.87 -3.39
N SER A 124 -2.06 1.99 -3.27
CA SER A 124 -2.66 3.32 -3.07
C SER A 124 -3.66 3.68 -4.18
N LEU A 125 -3.34 3.35 -5.44
CA LEU A 125 -4.23 3.62 -6.57
C LEU A 125 -5.52 2.77 -6.54
N LEU A 126 -5.42 1.49 -6.18
CA LEU A 126 -6.62 0.64 -6.05
C LEU A 126 -7.50 1.10 -4.88
N VAL A 127 -6.90 1.39 -3.73
CA VAL A 127 -7.64 1.89 -2.56
C VAL A 127 -8.25 3.27 -2.83
N GLN A 128 -7.60 4.11 -3.65
CA GLN A 128 -8.19 5.37 -4.11
C GLN A 128 -9.42 5.10 -4.98
N ALA A 129 -9.39 4.11 -5.87
CA ALA A 129 -10.55 3.77 -6.69
C ALA A 129 -11.74 3.31 -5.82
N ASP A 130 -11.50 2.50 -4.80
CA ASP A 130 -12.52 2.09 -3.81
C ASP A 130 -13.09 3.29 -3.04
N LEU A 131 -12.23 4.23 -2.65
CA LEU A 131 -12.63 5.48 -2.00
C LEU A 131 -13.52 6.31 -2.92
N ASP A 132 -13.13 6.49 -4.19
CA ASP A 132 -13.88 7.26 -5.18
C ASP A 132 -15.25 6.62 -5.45
N GLU A 133 -15.32 5.30 -5.56
CA GLU A 133 -16.58 4.57 -5.71
C GLU A 133 -17.47 4.72 -4.47
N PHE A 134 -16.89 4.61 -3.28
CA PHE A 134 -17.62 4.81 -2.03
C PHE A 134 -18.20 6.23 -1.93
N LEU A 135 -17.39 7.24 -2.24
CA LEU A 135 -17.84 8.64 -2.22
C LEU A 135 -18.95 8.87 -3.26
N ARG A 136 -18.79 8.36 -4.49
CA ARG A 136 -19.80 8.47 -5.55
C ARG A 136 -21.13 7.81 -5.16
N SER A 137 -21.08 6.61 -4.58
CA SER A 137 -22.27 5.86 -4.17
C SER A 137 -23.01 6.51 -2.99
N ASN A 138 -22.32 7.36 -2.22
CA ASN A 138 -22.87 8.05 -1.05
C ASN A 138 -23.06 9.56 -1.27
N HIS A 139 -22.88 10.05 -2.50
CA HIS A 139 -23.19 11.42 -2.92
C HIS A 139 -24.41 11.40 -3.86
N PRO A 140 -25.65 11.44 -3.33
CA PRO A 140 -26.87 11.29 -4.13
C PRO A 140 -27.26 12.52 -4.98
N ASP A 141 -26.44 13.58 -5.01
CA ASP A 141 -26.74 14.81 -5.74
C ASP A 141 -25.69 15.03 -6.84
N GLU A 142 -26.00 14.59 -8.06
CA GLU A 142 -25.71 15.21 -9.38
C GLU A 142 -26.12 14.23 -10.52
N GLU A 143 -27.43 14.02 -10.68
CA GLU A 143 -28.06 13.72 -11.99
C GLU A 143 -28.90 14.93 -12.44
#